data_AF-A0A401XM66-F1
#
_entry.id   AF-A0A401XM66-F1
#
_cell.length_a   1.000
_cell.length_b   1.000
_cell.length_c   1.000
_cell.angle_alpha   90.00
_cell.angle_beta   90.00
_cell.angle_gamma   90.00
#
_symmetry.space_group_name_H-M   'P 1'
#
loop_
_entity.id
_entity.type
_entity.pdbx_description
1 polymer ?
#
loop_
_entity_poly.entity_id
_entity_poly.type
_entity_poly.pdbx_seq_one_letter_code
_entity_poly.pdbx_strand_id
1 'polypeptide(L)'
;MKETTSKKAQRWRKKILESGVDLDMNPMVDMAFLLLTFFMLTTTLTRPFAMELIMPAEEKQQESERPAIKASRVLVLIPYKQDTVLYYQGLPEGDFKKLLLYDVQQTENFFTAFKNSVKDPVIFIKPTASAPYETVVHTIDALNNHGLNRYALDELNDQESKFLQP
;
A
#
# COMPACT_ATOMS: atom_id res chain seq x y z
N MET A 1 69.48 -42.06 8.28
CA MET A 1 69.21 -40.65 8.65
C MET A 1 67.78 -40.25 8.23
N LYS A 2 66.75 -40.49 9.04
CA LYS A 2 65.39 -39.94 8.83
C LYS A 2 64.62 -39.87 10.17
N GLU A 3 64.95 -38.91 11.04
CA GLU A 3 64.17 -38.65 12.27
C GLU A 3 64.09 -37.16 12.66
N THR A 4 64.30 -36.22 11.73
CA THR A 4 64.38 -34.79 12.06
C THR A 4 63.12 -33.97 11.75
N THR A 5 62.14 -34.51 11.02
CA THR A 5 60.93 -33.76 10.60
C THR A 5 59.78 -33.78 11.60
N SER A 6 59.72 -34.73 12.54
CA SER A 6 58.61 -34.84 13.52
C SER A 6 58.74 -33.89 14.73
N LYS A 7 59.96 -33.68 15.24
CA LYS A 7 60.20 -32.89 16.46
C LYS A 7 59.87 -31.39 16.30
N LYS A 8 60.01 -30.83 15.10
CA LYS A 8 59.62 -29.43 14.84
C LYS A 8 58.10 -29.28 14.93
N ALA A 9 57.31 -30.12 14.27
CA ALA A 9 55.85 -30.05 14.28
C ALA A 9 55.25 -30.21 15.70
N GLN A 10 55.80 -31.10 16.52
CA GLN A 10 55.39 -31.25 17.93
C GLN A 10 55.69 -29.99 18.76
N ARG A 11 56.83 -29.32 18.51
CA ARG A 11 57.21 -28.10 19.22
C ARG A 11 56.29 -26.91 18.90
N TRP A 12 55.81 -26.80 17.66
CA TRP A 12 54.81 -25.78 17.28
C TRP A 12 53.45 -26.01 17.94
N ARG A 13 52.96 -27.27 17.95
CA ARG A 13 51.72 -27.62 18.65
C ARG A 13 51.79 -27.32 20.15
N LYS A 14 52.91 -27.65 20.80
CA LYS A 14 53.11 -27.38 22.23
C LYS A 14 53.13 -25.87 22.53
N LYS A 15 53.76 -25.07 21.67
CA LYS A 15 53.81 -23.60 21.80
C LYS A 15 52.45 -22.93 21.62
N ILE A 16 51.59 -23.46 20.73
CA ILE A 16 50.21 -22.98 20.55
C ILE A 16 49.37 -23.32 21.80
N LEU A 17 49.52 -24.55 22.32
CA LEU A 17 48.81 -24.99 23.52
C LEU A 17 49.28 -24.24 24.79
N GLU A 18 50.56 -23.89 24.88
CA GLU A 18 51.15 -23.09 25.98
C GLU A 18 50.81 -21.58 25.87
N SER A 19 50.38 -21.11 24.69
CA SER A 19 50.11 -19.67 24.46
C SER A 19 48.76 -19.17 24.99
N GLY A 20 47.95 -20.03 25.62
CA GLY A 20 46.74 -19.61 26.35
C GLY A 20 45.75 -18.78 25.52
N VAL A 21 45.72 -18.99 24.20
CA VAL A 21 44.76 -18.32 23.32
C VAL A 21 43.45 -19.10 23.41
N ASP A 22 42.65 -18.76 24.41
CA ASP A 22 41.28 -19.24 24.52
C ASP A 22 40.44 -18.52 23.46
N LEU A 23 39.86 -19.27 22.53
CA LEU A 23 39.10 -18.71 21.42
C LEU A 23 37.67 -18.47 21.89
N ASP A 24 37.40 -17.24 22.36
CA ASP A 24 36.05 -16.85 22.78
C ASP A 24 35.10 -16.82 21.56
N MET A 25 34.05 -17.64 21.61
CA MET A 25 33.02 -17.76 20.57
C MET A 25 31.85 -16.81 20.78
N ASN A 26 31.79 -16.10 21.92
CA ASN A 26 30.76 -15.09 22.20
C ASN A 26 30.56 -14.08 21.05
N PRO A 27 31.62 -13.51 20.42
CA PRO A 27 31.43 -12.62 19.28
C PRO A 27 30.81 -13.30 18.06
N MET A 28 31.00 -14.61 17.87
CA MET A 28 30.38 -15.35 16.76
C MET A 28 28.89 -15.60 17.01
N VAL A 29 28.52 -15.89 18.26
CA VAL A 29 27.12 -16.11 18.66
C VAL A 29 26.31 -14.81 18.56
N ASP A 30 26.89 -13.68 18.97
CA ASP A 30 26.26 -12.37 18.89
C ASP A 30 25.99 -11.93 17.44
N MET A 31 26.96 -12.15 16.54
CA MET A 31 26.78 -11.88 15.10
C MET A 31 25.64 -12.69 14.48
N ALA A 32 25.45 -13.95 14.91
CA ALA A 32 24.35 -14.79 14.45
C ALA A 32 22.99 -14.32 14.99
N PHE A 33 22.95 -13.85 16.24
CA PHE A 33 21.72 -13.33 16.86
C PHE A 33 21.29 -11.99 16.24
N LEU A 34 22.24 -11.13 15.89
CA LEU A 34 21.99 -9.87 15.17
C LEU A 34 21.38 -10.15 13.79
N LEU A 35 21.87 -11.17 13.07
CA LEU A 35 21.31 -11.57 11.79
C LEU A 35 19.90 -12.15 11.92
N LEU A 36 19.64 -12.99 12.93
CA LEU A 36 18.31 -13.57 13.14
C LEU A 36 17.29 -12.49 13.47
N THR A 37 17.62 -11.56 14.37
CA THR A 37 16.75 -10.43 14.73
C THR A 37 16.53 -9.49 13.55
N PHE A 38 17.58 -9.20 12.77
CA PHE A 38 17.47 -8.41 11.53
C PHE A 38 16.57 -9.10 10.49
N PHE A 39 16.74 -10.40 10.26
CA PHE A 39 15.90 -11.14 9.32
C PHE A 39 14.45 -11.26 9.79
N MET A 40 14.21 -11.52 11.08
CA MET A 40 12.85 -11.53 11.61
C MET A 40 12.19 -10.15 11.52
N LEU A 41 12.89 -9.07 11.87
CA LEU A 41 12.34 -7.71 11.84
C LEU A 41 12.07 -7.24 10.39
N THR A 42 13.00 -7.49 9.47
CA THR A 42 12.81 -7.16 8.04
C THR A 42 11.64 -7.92 7.40
N THR A 43 11.33 -9.16 7.83
CA THR A 43 10.15 -9.91 7.35
C THR A 43 8.81 -9.33 7.83
N THR A 44 8.78 -8.65 8.98
CA THR A 44 7.54 -8.00 9.45
C THR A 44 7.22 -6.72 8.69
N LEU A 45 8.23 -6.02 8.17
CA LEU A 45 8.06 -4.81 7.37
C LEU A 45 7.62 -5.09 5.93
N THR A 46 7.76 -6.33 5.44
CA THR A 46 7.39 -6.70 4.07
C THR A 46 5.96 -7.21 3.93
N ARG A 47 5.20 -7.33 5.03
CA ARG A 47 3.78 -7.71 4.92
C ARG A 47 3.01 -6.51 4.38
N PRO A 48 2.42 -6.58 3.17
CA PRO A 48 1.52 -5.53 2.72
C PRO A 48 0.38 -5.45 3.73
N PHE A 49 0.04 -4.24 4.17
CA PHE A 49 -1.13 -3.99 5.00
C PHE A 49 -2.35 -4.38 4.15
N ALA A 50 -2.86 -5.60 4.33
CA ALA A 50 -3.95 -6.13 3.54
C ALA A 50 -5.21 -5.34 3.90
N MET A 51 -5.65 -4.50 2.97
CA MET A 51 -6.88 -3.74 3.09
C MET A 51 -8.07 -4.63 2.73
N GLU A 52 -9.09 -4.68 3.59
CA GLU A 52 -10.34 -5.40 3.32
C GLU A 52 -11.21 -4.59 2.36
N LEU A 53 -11.00 -4.81 1.06
CA LEU A 53 -11.84 -4.28 0.00
C LEU A 53 -13.16 -5.05 -0.02
N ILE A 54 -14.25 -4.43 0.44
CA ILE A 54 -15.61 -4.94 0.16
C ILE A 54 -15.94 -4.56 -1.28
N MET A 55 -15.50 -5.37 -2.24
CA MET A 55 -15.95 -5.25 -3.62
C MET A 55 -17.42 -5.65 -3.71
N PRO A 56 -18.30 -4.82 -4.29
CA PRO A 56 -19.63 -5.25 -4.66
C PRO A 56 -19.52 -6.46 -5.60
N ALA A 57 -20.32 -7.50 -5.36
CA ALA A 57 -20.30 -8.68 -6.21
C ALA A 57 -20.60 -8.29 -7.66
N GLU A 58 -19.73 -8.70 -8.59
CA GLU A 58 -20.03 -8.67 -10.02
C GLU A 58 -21.06 -9.76 -10.33
N GLU A 59 -22.34 -9.47 -10.09
CA GLU A 59 -23.39 -10.37 -10.51
C GLU A 59 -23.65 -10.20 -12.01
N LYS A 60 -23.11 -11.15 -12.78
CA LYS A 60 -23.75 -11.59 -14.02
C LYS A 60 -25.17 -12.02 -13.66
N GLN A 61 -26.16 -11.37 -14.30
CA GLN A 61 -27.59 -11.73 -14.35
C GLN A 61 -28.47 -11.19 -13.21
N GLN A 62 -29.02 -9.99 -13.39
CA GLN A 62 -30.47 -9.70 -13.44
C GLN A 62 -30.70 -8.17 -13.43
N GLU A 63 -31.13 -7.65 -14.56
CA GLU A 63 -31.42 -6.23 -14.84
C GLU A 63 -32.59 -5.66 -14.00
N SER A 64 -33.28 -6.46 -13.19
CA SER A 64 -34.59 -6.12 -12.63
C SER A 64 -34.63 -5.69 -11.16
N GLU A 65 -33.56 -5.86 -10.38
CA GLU A 65 -33.57 -5.53 -8.94
C GLU A 65 -32.35 -4.75 -8.46
N ARG A 66 -31.70 -3.99 -9.33
CA ARG A 66 -30.82 -2.91 -8.83
C ARG A 66 -31.74 -1.86 -8.23
N PRO A 67 -31.73 -1.60 -6.90
CA PRO A 67 -32.45 -0.44 -6.38
C PRO A 67 -31.90 0.75 -7.17
N ALA A 68 -32.75 1.46 -7.91
CA ALA A 68 -32.34 2.59 -8.73
C ALA A 68 -31.57 3.56 -7.83
N ILE A 69 -30.24 3.50 -7.89
CA ILE A 69 -29.38 4.36 -7.09
C ILE A 69 -29.59 5.72 -7.73
N LYS A 70 -30.28 6.60 -7.00
CA LYS A 70 -30.48 7.98 -7.46
C LYS A 70 -29.09 8.54 -7.80
N ALA A 71 -28.92 9.12 -8.98
CA ALA A 71 -27.65 9.70 -9.42
C ALA A 71 -27.06 10.66 -8.37
N SER A 72 -27.91 11.32 -7.58
CA SER A 72 -27.51 12.17 -6.46
C SER A 72 -26.73 11.46 -5.34
N ARG A 73 -26.80 10.13 -5.24
CA ARG A 73 -26.09 9.34 -4.23
C ARG A 73 -24.72 8.83 -4.68
N VAL A 74 -24.39 9.04 -5.95
CA VAL A 74 -23.17 8.51 -6.57
C VAL A 74 -22.10 9.60 -6.59
N LEU A 75 -20.93 9.30 -6.03
CA LEU A 75 -19.72 10.11 -6.17
C LEU A 75 -18.72 9.33 -7.02
N VAL A 76 -18.19 9.96 -8.07
CA VAL A 76 -17.14 9.36 -8.86
C VAL A 76 -15.85 10.12 -8.57
N LEU A 77 -14.81 9.37 -8.20
CA LEU A 77 -13.46 9.85 -7.94
C LEU A 77 -12.53 9.30 -9.00
N ILE A 78 -11.80 10.18 -9.67
CA ILE A 78 -10.83 9.87 -10.70
C ILE A 78 -9.46 10.32 -10.18
N PRO A 79 -8.70 9.41 -9.58
CA PRO A 79 -7.29 9.65 -9.28
C PRO A 79 -6.52 10.03 -10.54
N TYR A 80 -5.75 11.11 -10.46
CA TYR A 80 -4.87 11.62 -11.51
C TYR A 80 -3.44 11.77 -10.98
N LYS A 81 -2.59 12.52 -11.68
CA LYS A 81 -1.19 12.77 -11.29
C LYS A 81 -1.10 13.73 -10.09
N GLN A 82 0.01 13.63 -9.33
CA GLN A 82 0.40 14.58 -8.27
C GLN A 82 -0.65 14.73 -7.16
N ASP A 83 -1.20 13.60 -6.66
CA ASP A 83 -2.20 13.59 -5.58
C ASP A 83 -3.42 14.49 -5.84
N THR A 84 -3.72 14.69 -7.13
CA THR A 84 -4.92 15.37 -7.58
C THR A 84 -5.97 14.32 -7.91
N VAL A 85 -7.14 14.46 -7.30
CA VAL A 85 -8.33 13.65 -7.58
C VAL A 85 -9.37 14.53 -8.23
N LEU A 86 -9.83 14.13 -9.40
CA LEU A 86 -10.96 14.77 -10.05
C LEU A 86 -12.23 14.09 -9.56
N TYR A 87 -13.28 14.86 -9.26
CA TYR A 87 -14.53 14.28 -8.80
C TYR A 87 -15.74 14.94 -9.45
N TYR A 88 -16.81 14.16 -9.58
CA TYR A 88 -18.13 14.63 -9.94
C TYR A 88 -19.20 13.81 -9.23
N GLN A 89 -20.40 14.39 -9.09
CA GLN A 89 -21.54 13.75 -8.43
C GLN A 89 -22.60 13.41 -9.48
N GLY A 90 -23.02 12.14 -9.53
CA GLY A 90 -24.06 11.68 -10.44
C GLY A 90 -23.60 11.57 -11.90
N LEU A 91 -24.12 12.43 -12.78
CA LEU A 91 -23.82 12.38 -14.21
C LEU A 91 -22.61 13.27 -14.54
N PRO A 92 -21.77 12.88 -15.52
CA PRO A 92 -20.66 13.71 -15.97
C PRO A 92 -21.20 14.91 -16.77
N GLU A 93 -21.51 16.02 -16.08
CA GLU A 93 -21.97 17.27 -16.70
C GLU A 93 -20.83 18.15 -17.25
N GLY A 94 -19.63 17.58 -17.45
CA GLY A 94 -18.47 18.28 -18.04
C GLY A 94 -17.65 19.14 -17.08
N ASP A 95 -18.17 19.47 -15.89
CA ASP A 95 -17.43 20.18 -14.83
C ASP A 95 -16.81 19.20 -13.83
N PHE A 96 -15.59 18.75 -14.12
CA PHE A 96 -14.78 17.99 -13.16
C PHE A 96 -14.20 18.94 -12.11
N LYS A 97 -14.60 18.75 -10.84
CA LYS A 97 -14.01 19.49 -9.73
C LYS A 97 -12.71 18.82 -9.32
N LYS A 98 -11.69 19.63 -9.00
CA LYS A 98 -10.40 19.13 -8.52
C LYS A 98 -10.40 19.13 -7.00
N LEU A 99 -10.02 18.01 -6.42
CA LEU A 99 -9.69 17.85 -5.01
C LEU A 99 -8.20 17.55 -4.92
N LEU A 100 -7.51 18.24 -4.03
CA LEU A 100 -6.08 18.06 -3.81
C LEU A 100 -5.92 17.30 -2.49
N LEU A 101 -5.50 16.04 -2.57
CA LEU A 101 -5.41 15.14 -1.40
C LEU A 101 -4.37 15.63 -0.38
N TYR A 102 -3.38 16.43 -0.80
CA TYR A 102 -2.38 17.01 0.09
C TYR A 102 -2.97 18.04 1.05
N ASP A 103 -4.11 18.66 0.71
CA ASP A 103 -4.79 19.60 1.58
C ASP A 103 -5.78 18.84 2.46
N VAL A 104 -5.29 18.47 3.64
CA VAL A 104 -6.05 17.72 4.65
C VAL A 104 -7.33 18.48 5.01
N GLN A 105 -7.29 19.80 5.16
CA GLN A 105 -8.46 20.56 5.62
C GLN A 105 -9.57 20.61 4.56
N GLN A 106 -9.21 20.79 3.29
CA GLN A 106 -10.19 20.76 2.20
C GLN A 106 -10.81 19.37 2.02
N THR A 107 -9.98 18.34 2.14
CA THR A 107 -10.38 16.94 2.02
C THR A 107 -11.35 16.54 3.14
N GLU A 108 -11.02 16.87 4.39
CA GLU A 108 -11.85 16.65 5.57
C GLU A 108 -13.22 17.33 5.46
N ASN A 109 -13.22 18.62 5.08
CA ASN A 109 -14.44 19.40 4.95
C ASN A 109 -15.32 18.87 3.80
N PHE A 110 -14.72 18.48 2.68
CA PHE A 110 -15.43 17.95 1.52
C PHE A 110 -16.13 16.62 1.84
N PHE A 111 -15.39 15.63 2.36
CA PHE A 111 -15.95 14.32 2.63
C PHE A 111 -16.98 14.35 3.78
N THR A 112 -16.75 15.18 4.80
CA THR A 112 -17.72 15.39 5.88
C THR A 112 -19.01 16.04 5.38
N ALA A 113 -18.90 17.08 4.54
CA ALA A 113 -20.06 17.72 3.92
C ALA A 113 -20.82 16.75 3.02
N PHE A 114 -20.11 15.95 2.22
CA PHE A 114 -20.71 14.97 1.33
C PHE A 114 -21.46 13.87 2.10
N LYS A 115 -20.84 13.33 3.15
CA LYS A 115 -21.43 12.32 4.04
C LYS A 115 -22.72 12.81 4.72
N ASN A 116 -22.76 14.06 5.14
CA ASN A 116 -23.95 14.65 5.77
C ASN A 116 -25.06 14.99 4.77
N SER A 117 -24.68 15.30 3.53
CA SER A 117 -25.61 15.65 2.45
C SER A 117 -26.34 14.44 1.87
N VAL A 118 -25.67 13.28 1.82
CA VAL A 118 -26.16 12.08 1.14
C VAL A 118 -26.26 10.91 2.12
N LYS A 119 -27.47 10.39 2.30
CA LYS A 119 -27.70 9.13 3.03
C LYS A 119 -27.27 7.93 2.18
N ASP A 120 -26.35 7.13 2.70
CA ASP A 120 -25.76 5.94 2.06
C ASP A 120 -25.11 6.23 0.68
N PRO A 121 -24.01 7.00 0.64
CA PRO A 121 -23.31 7.28 -0.60
C PRO A 121 -22.64 6.02 -1.18
N VAL A 122 -22.60 5.92 -2.50
CA VAL A 122 -21.86 4.90 -3.24
C VAL A 122 -20.78 5.59 -4.05
N ILE A 123 -19.52 5.15 -3.89
CA ILE A 123 -18.36 5.82 -4.47
C ILE A 123 -17.76 4.94 -5.56
N PHE A 124 -17.55 5.47 -6.75
CA PHE A 124 -16.78 4.81 -7.80
C PHE A 124 -15.39 5.41 -7.85
N ILE A 125 -14.37 4.56 -7.83
CA ILE A 125 -12.97 4.95 -7.97
C ILE A 125 -12.53 4.49 -9.35
N LYS A 126 -12.27 5.44 -10.23
CA LYS A 126 -11.88 5.23 -11.63
C LYS A 126 -10.46 5.73 -11.85
N PRO A 127 -9.43 4.93 -11.51
CA PRO A 127 -8.04 5.37 -11.63
C PRO A 127 -7.66 5.60 -13.09
N THR A 128 -6.95 6.70 -13.35
CA THR A 128 -6.37 6.94 -14.67
C THR A 128 -5.15 6.05 -14.88
N ALA A 129 -4.92 5.57 -16.11
CA ALA A 129 -3.71 4.81 -16.45
C ALA A 129 -2.39 5.57 -16.16
N SER A 130 -2.47 6.90 -15.97
CA SER A 130 -1.35 7.77 -15.62
C SER A 130 -1.25 8.10 -14.13
N ALA A 131 -2.19 7.62 -13.30
CA ALA A 131 -2.19 7.85 -11.86
C ALA A 131 -1.21 6.89 -11.16
N PRO A 132 -0.31 7.38 -10.30
CA PRO A 132 0.51 6.53 -9.45
C PRO A 132 -0.37 5.64 -8.56
N TYR A 133 0.07 4.40 -8.34
CA TYR A 133 -0.62 3.48 -7.41
C TYR A 133 -0.74 4.09 -6.01
N GLU A 134 0.28 4.83 -5.58
CA GLU A 134 0.29 5.58 -4.33
C GLU A 134 -0.92 6.53 -4.20
N THR A 135 -1.23 7.32 -5.22
CA THR A 135 -2.38 8.25 -5.20
C THR A 135 -3.72 7.50 -5.11
N VAL A 136 -3.82 6.31 -5.71
CA VAL A 136 -5.03 5.47 -5.60
C VAL A 136 -5.20 4.98 -4.17
N VAL A 137 -4.14 4.50 -3.54
CA VAL A 137 -4.15 4.05 -2.14
C VAL A 137 -4.49 5.22 -1.21
N HIS A 138 -3.85 6.37 -1.36
CA HIS A 138 -4.17 7.58 -0.56
C HIS A 138 -5.62 8.02 -0.71
N THR A 139 -6.21 7.88 -1.90
CA THR A 139 -7.64 8.17 -2.11
C THR A 139 -8.52 7.22 -1.32
N ILE A 140 -8.20 5.92 -1.32
CA ILE A 140 -8.96 4.91 -0.57
C ILE A 140 -8.81 5.11 0.93
N ASP A 141 -7.60 5.42 1.41
CA ASP A 141 -7.33 5.69 2.82
C ASP A 141 -8.11 6.93 3.30
N ALA A 142 -8.15 7.99 2.49
CA ALA A 142 -8.97 9.17 2.78
C ALA A 142 -10.46 8.79 2.93
N LEU A 143 -11.00 7.98 2.02
CA LEU A 143 -12.39 7.51 2.12
C LEU A 143 -12.67 6.68 3.38
N ASN A 144 -11.78 5.74 3.70
CA ASN A 144 -11.91 4.88 4.87
C ASN A 144 -11.86 5.70 6.17
N ASN A 145 -10.99 6.71 6.26
CA ASN A 145 -10.90 7.61 7.41
C ASN A 145 -12.20 8.39 7.65
N HIS A 146 -12.96 8.68 6.59
CA HIS A 146 -14.27 9.33 6.69
C HIS A 146 -15.46 8.36 6.89
N GLY A 147 -15.19 7.06 6.97
CA GLY A 147 -16.20 6.01 7.09
C GLY A 147 -17.04 5.83 5.82
N LEU A 148 -16.47 6.16 4.66
CA LEU A 148 -17.07 5.96 3.34
C LEU A 148 -16.62 4.61 2.76
N ASN A 149 -17.02 3.53 3.42
CA ASN A 149 -16.48 2.18 3.16
C ASN A 149 -17.13 1.46 1.97
N ARG A 150 -18.10 2.09 1.29
CA ARG A 150 -18.81 1.52 0.14
C ARG A 150 -18.29 2.12 -1.16
N TYR A 151 -17.22 1.53 -1.68
CA TYR A 151 -16.63 1.94 -2.95
C TYR A 151 -16.43 0.77 -3.91
N ALA A 152 -16.47 1.07 -5.20
CA ALA A 152 -16.23 0.13 -6.29
C ALA A 152 -15.11 0.66 -7.18
N LEU A 153 -14.20 -0.22 -7.60
CA LEU A 153 -13.21 0.08 -8.63
C LEU A 153 -13.84 -0.20 -9.99
N ASP A 154 -13.80 0.78 -10.88
CA ASP A 154 -14.37 0.66 -12.23
C ASP A 154 -13.41 1.30 -13.25
N GLU A 155 -13.54 0.91 -14.51
CA GLU A 155 -12.72 1.45 -15.59
C GLU A 155 -13.22 2.85 -16.01
N LEU A 156 -12.28 3.65 -16.54
CA LEU A 156 -12.58 4.97 -17.09
C LEU A 156 -13.53 4.83 -18.28
N ASN A 157 -14.55 5.69 -18.30
CA ASN A 157 -15.50 5.72 -19.40
C ASN A 157 -14.92 6.50 -20.61
N ASP A 158 -15.40 6.21 -21.82
CA ASP A 158 -14.90 6.81 -23.08
C ASP A 158 -15.01 8.35 -23.13
N GLN A 159 -15.92 8.92 -22.34
CA GLN A 159 -16.08 10.37 -22.22
C GLN A 159 -15.02 10.97 -21.28
N GLU A 160 -14.73 10.29 -20.17
CA GLU A 160 -13.78 10.73 -19.17
C GLU A 160 -12.35 10.67 -19.72
N SER A 161 -12.03 9.63 -20.49
CA SER A 161 -10.72 9.50 -21.15
C SER A 161 -10.43 10.63 -22.14
N LYS A 162 -11.47 11.18 -22.80
CA LYS A 162 -11.34 12.33 -23.71
C LYS A 162 -11.13 13.66 -22.99
N PHE A 163 -11.73 13.84 -21.81
CA PHE A 163 -11.53 15.04 -20.99
C PHE A 163 -10.18 15.05 -20.26
N LEU A 164 -9.56 13.89 -20.08
CA LEU A 164 -8.26 13.72 -19.40
C LEU A 164 -7.07 13.71 -20.37
N GLN A 165 -7.32 13.64 -21.68
CA GLN A 165 -6.27 13.82 -22.69
C GLN A 165 -6.00 15.32 -22.87
N PRO A 166 -4.73 15.75 -22.91
CA PRO A 166 -4.35 17.14 -23.20
C PRO A 166 -4.69 17.55 -24.64
#